data_AF-A0A257QHG2-F1
#
_entry.id   AF-A0A257QHG2-F1
#
_cell.length_a   1.000
_cell.length_b   1.000
_cell.length_c   1.000
_cell.angle_alpha   90.00
_cell.angle_beta   90.00
_cell.angle_gamma   90.00
#
_symmetry.space_group_name_H-M   'P 1'
#
loop_
_entity.id
_entity.type
_entity.pdbx_description
1 polymer ?
#
loop_
_entity_poly.entity_id
_entity_poly.type
_entity_poly.pdbx_seq_one_letter_code
_entity_poly.pdbx_strand_id
1 'polypeptide(L)'
;DNVPPGSLKLSDITRALVTYERTLTAPPNALDRYRAGDRSALSLAAREGLVMFRGKADCASCHLIAGQAASLTDNQFHSSGVGLAAITPALAQLASAVAHMSQAERFEKIVSDPHIAALGRYVVTLNPQDIGKFRTPSLRNVTLTAPYMHDGSIATLPQAVDIELYYRGLALGHPILLSTVEKRDLLAFLQSLSSVPDQKSTIAFTERAVKPAPVLMRARVSRVAAGMPSADHGRRQP
;
A
#
# COMPACT_ATOMS: atom_id res chain seq x y z
N ASP A 1 -2.48 39.10 23.13
CA ASP A 1 -2.78 39.78 21.84
C ASP A 1 -4.14 39.33 21.32
N ASN A 2 -5.15 40.21 21.41
CA ASN A 2 -6.51 39.93 20.98
C ASN A 2 -6.70 40.36 19.52
N VAL A 3 -6.88 39.39 18.62
CA VAL A 3 -7.31 39.63 17.25
C VAL A 3 -8.77 40.13 17.28
N PRO A 4 -9.10 41.29 16.71
CA PRO A 4 -10.46 41.81 16.71
C PRO A 4 -11.46 40.82 16.07
N PRO A 5 -12.70 40.71 16.61
CA PRO A 5 -13.74 39.91 15.97
C PRO A 5 -13.98 40.39 14.52
N GLY A 6 -13.86 39.48 13.54
CA GLY A 6 -14.06 39.77 12.12
C GLY A 6 -12.79 40.07 11.30
N SER A 7 -11.59 40.13 11.90
CA SER A 7 -10.34 40.34 11.15
C SER A 7 -9.60 39.06 10.74
N LEU A 8 -10.10 37.88 11.12
CA LEU A 8 -9.51 36.59 10.74
C LEU A 8 -9.88 36.24 9.29
N LYS A 9 -8.88 36.17 8.41
CA LYS A 9 -9.06 35.73 7.02
C LYS A 9 -8.68 34.25 6.89
N LEU A 10 -9.22 33.58 5.87
CA LEU A 10 -8.82 32.21 5.52
C LEU A 10 -7.29 32.09 5.36
N SER A 11 -6.64 33.11 4.79
CA SER A 11 -5.18 33.17 4.64
C SER A 11 -4.42 33.12 5.98
N ASP A 12 -4.98 33.71 7.04
CA ASP A 12 -4.35 33.72 8.36
C ASP A 12 -4.44 32.34 9.00
N ILE A 13 -5.58 31.67 8.84
CA ILE A 13 -5.78 30.27 9.25
C ILE A 13 -4.82 29.35 8.49
N THR A 14 -4.74 29.45 7.17
CA THR A 14 -3.81 28.65 6.34
C THR A 14 -2.36 28.89 6.76
N ARG A 15 -1.96 30.15 6.99
CA ARG A 15 -0.60 30.47 7.42
C ARG A 15 -0.28 29.88 8.79
N ALA A 16 -1.20 29.97 9.75
CA ALA A 16 -1.02 29.41 11.07
C ALA A 16 -0.86 27.88 11.03
N LEU A 17 -1.72 27.19 10.26
CA LEU A 17 -1.65 25.73 10.09
C LEU A 17 -0.34 25.29 9.43
N VAL A 18 0.04 25.89 8.29
CA VAL A 18 1.30 25.56 7.61
C VAL A 18 2.51 25.83 8.51
N THR A 19 2.47 26.90 9.31
CA THR A 19 3.55 27.21 10.25
C THR A 19 3.65 26.15 11.34
N TYR A 20 2.52 25.73 11.93
CA TYR A 20 2.48 24.65 12.91
C TYR A 20 2.95 23.31 12.31
N GLU A 21 2.46 22.91 11.14
CA GLU A 21 2.86 21.67 10.47
C GLU A 21 4.36 21.61 10.17
N ARG A 22 5.00 22.75 9.85
CA ARG A 22 6.46 22.83 9.69
C ARG A 22 7.24 22.59 10.98
N THR A 23 6.62 22.77 12.14
CA THR A 23 7.24 22.44 13.45
C THR A 23 7.14 20.95 13.79
N LEU A 24 6.30 20.19 13.08
CA LEU A 24 6.08 18.75 13.31
C LEU A 24 7.22 17.90 12.71
N THR A 25 8.44 18.12 13.19
CA THR A 25 9.60 17.33 12.80
C THR A 25 9.69 16.05 13.64
N ALA A 26 9.84 14.90 13.00
CA ALA A 26 10.09 13.64 13.71
C ALA A 26 11.52 13.62 14.30
N PRO A 27 11.72 13.11 15.54
CA PRO A 27 13.04 12.87 16.08
C PRO A 27 13.88 11.90 15.21
N PRO A 28 15.22 11.87 15.35
CA PRO A 28 16.04 10.91 14.63
C PRO A 28 15.67 9.45 14.94
N ASN A 29 15.34 8.67 13.92
CA ASN A 29 15.08 7.25 14.04
C ASN A 29 16.39 6.42 14.09
N ALA A 30 16.28 5.09 14.20
CA ALA A 30 17.44 4.22 14.29
C ALA A 30 18.31 4.25 13.02
N LEU A 31 17.71 4.38 11.83
CA LEU A 31 18.45 4.58 10.58
C LEU A 31 19.24 5.90 10.58
N ASP A 32 18.63 7.01 11.05
CA ASP A 32 19.30 8.30 11.12
C ASP A 32 20.52 8.26 12.04
N ARG A 33 20.38 7.67 13.25
CA ARG A 33 21.50 7.48 14.18
C ARG A 33 22.60 6.59 13.61
N TYR A 34 22.22 5.50 12.95
CA TYR A 34 23.17 4.61 12.28
C TYR A 34 24.00 5.32 11.21
N ARG A 35 23.36 6.20 10.44
CA ARG A 35 24.02 6.99 9.40
C ARG A 35 24.85 8.14 9.96
N ALA A 36 24.50 8.64 11.15
CA ALA A 36 25.30 9.60 11.91
C ALA A 36 26.53 8.98 12.60
N GLY A 37 26.70 7.65 12.55
CA GLY A 37 27.91 6.96 13.03
C GLY A 37 27.67 5.95 14.15
N ASP A 38 26.49 5.93 14.78
CA ASP A 38 26.14 4.95 15.80
C ASP A 38 25.82 3.59 15.15
N ARG A 39 26.86 2.78 14.93
CA ARG A 39 26.73 1.46 14.31
C ARG A 39 25.83 0.49 15.09
N SER A 40 25.61 0.76 16.38
CA SER A 40 24.76 -0.07 17.25
C SER A 40 23.27 0.24 17.09
N ALA A 41 22.92 1.39 16.49
CA ALA A 41 21.52 1.81 16.32
C ALA A 41 20.69 0.85 15.46
N LEU A 42 21.31 0.14 14.51
CA LEU A 42 20.65 -0.94 13.76
C LEU A 42 21.11 -2.31 14.28
N SER A 43 20.13 -3.18 14.56
CA SER A 43 20.37 -4.60 14.78
C SER A 43 20.95 -5.27 13.53
N LEU A 44 21.54 -6.46 13.68
CA LEU A 44 22.03 -7.23 12.53
C LEU A 44 20.92 -7.47 11.50
N ALA A 45 19.75 -7.91 11.94
CA ALA A 45 18.59 -8.13 11.06
C ALA A 45 18.17 -6.85 10.32
N ALA A 46 18.17 -5.68 10.97
CA ALA A 46 17.84 -4.42 10.30
C ALA A 46 18.92 -3.98 9.29
N ARG A 47 20.19 -4.33 9.51
CA ARG A 47 21.26 -4.09 8.53
C ARG A 47 21.11 -5.01 7.30
N GLU A 48 20.80 -6.28 7.49
CA GLU A 48 20.48 -7.19 6.38
C GLU A 48 19.20 -6.74 5.64
N GLY A 49 18.20 -6.26 6.38
CA GLY A 49 17.01 -5.67 5.81
C GLY A 49 17.27 -4.43 4.95
N LEU A 50 18.22 -3.58 5.35
CA LEU A 50 18.66 -2.46 4.53
C LEU A 50 19.31 -2.93 3.22
N VAL A 51 20.04 -4.05 3.23
CA VAL A 51 20.57 -4.66 2.00
C VAL A 51 19.43 -5.15 1.11
N MET A 52 18.42 -5.83 1.68
CA MET A 52 17.24 -6.27 0.92
C MET A 52 16.49 -5.09 0.31
N PHE A 53 16.25 -4.05 1.11
CA PHE A 53 15.55 -2.83 0.70
C PHE A 53 16.20 -2.12 -0.49
N ARG A 54 17.54 -2.10 -0.54
CA ARG A 54 18.31 -1.46 -1.63
C ARG A 54 18.61 -2.39 -2.81
N GLY A 55 18.58 -3.70 -2.57
CA GLY A 55 18.95 -4.72 -3.54
C GLY A 55 17.73 -5.47 -4.03
N LYS A 56 17.61 -6.73 -3.61
CA LYS A 56 16.62 -7.68 -4.13
C LYS A 56 15.16 -7.21 -4.05
N ALA A 57 14.78 -6.53 -2.96
CA ALA A 57 13.43 -5.99 -2.83
C ALA A 57 13.26 -4.65 -3.58
N ASP A 58 14.36 -3.95 -3.89
CA ASP A 58 14.42 -2.71 -4.68
C ASP A 58 13.41 -1.62 -4.25
N CYS A 59 13.08 -1.57 -2.96
CA CYS A 59 12.19 -0.56 -2.39
C CYS A 59 12.80 0.85 -2.49
N ALA A 60 14.14 0.93 -2.47
CA ALA A 60 14.90 2.18 -2.54
C ALA A 60 14.78 2.92 -3.90
N SER A 61 14.23 2.27 -4.93
CA SER A 61 13.95 2.91 -6.23
C SER A 61 12.96 4.08 -6.12
N CYS A 62 11.98 3.96 -5.22
CA CYS A 62 10.97 5.00 -4.96
C CYS A 62 11.09 5.56 -3.52
N HIS A 63 11.43 4.71 -2.55
CA HIS A 63 11.60 5.13 -1.15
C HIS A 63 13.06 5.48 -0.85
N LEU A 64 13.50 6.61 -1.40
CA LEU A 64 14.89 7.01 -1.47
C LEU A 64 15.60 7.07 -0.10
N ILE A 65 16.79 6.47 -0.02
CA ILE A 65 17.71 6.60 1.11
C ILE A 65 18.81 7.61 0.72
N ALA A 66 18.42 8.88 0.58
CA ALA A 66 19.32 9.98 0.21
C ALA A 66 19.31 11.10 1.27
N GLY A 67 20.40 11.88 1.37
CA GLY A 67 20.56 12.96 2.36
C GLY A 67 20.76 12.44 3.80
N GLN A 68 21.14 13.29 4.76
CA GLN A 68 21.45 12.82 6.15
C GLN A 68 20.21 12.23 6.85
N ALA A 69 19.10 12.96 6.85
CA ALA A 69 17.80 12.44 7.24
C ALA A 69 17.09 11.92 5.98
N ALA A 70 17.09 10.61 5.75
CA ALA A 70 16.47 10.03 4.55
C ALA A 70 15.01 10.49 4.42
N SER A 71 14.63 11.04 3.26
CA SER A 71 13.24 11.41 2.97
C SER A 71 12.34 10.17 2.89
N LEU A 72 12.89 9.03 2.48
CA LEU A 72 12.20 7.75 2.29
C LEU A 72 11.03 7.85 1.32
N THR A 73 11.13 8.78 0.37
CA THR A 73 10.21 9.03 -0.72
C THR A 73 10.93 9.84 -1.80
N ASP A 74 10.57 9.61 -3.05
CA ASP A 74 10.93 10.40 -4.22
C ASP A 74 9.94 11.55 -4.48
N ASN A 75 8.82 11.60 -3.75
CA ASN A 75 7.66 12.48 -3.98
C ASN A 75 7.00 12.34 -5.37
N GLN A 76 7.33 11.29 -6.12
CA GLN A 76 6.77 11.00 -7.43
C GLN A 76 5.52 10.14 -7.30
N PHE A 77 4.86 9.90 -8.43
CA PHE A 77 3.58 9.23 -8.50
C PHE A 77 3.71 7.95 -9.31
N HIS A 78 3.36 6.82 -8.68
CA HIS A 78 3.52 5.48 -9.25
C HIS A 78 2.23 4.69 -9.12
N SER A 79 2.05 3.73 -10.02
CA SER A 79 0.88 2.85 -10.00
C SER A 79 0.97 1.93 -8.80
N SER A 80 0.00 1.99 -7.87
CA SER A 80 0.00 1.08 -6.71
C SER A 80 -0.63 -0.28 -7.02
N GLY A 81 -1.45 -0.38 -8.07
CA GLY A 81 -2.23 -1.56 -8.41
C GLY A 81 -3.43 -1.84 -7.47
N VAL A 82 -3.36 -1.39 -6.22
CA VAL A 82 -4.44 -1.44 -5.24
C VAL A 82 -5.63 -0.60 -5.72
N GLY A 83 -6.85 -1.11 -5.52
CA GLY A 83 -8.11 -0.43 -5.92
C GLY A 83 -8.44 -0.50 -7.42
N LEU A 84 -7.47 -0.76 -8.30
CA LEU A 84 -7.68 -0.73 -9.75
C LEU A 84 -8.69 -1.79 -10.22
N ALA A 85 -8.63 -3.00 -9.66
CA ALA A 85 -9.54 -4.09 -10.02
C ALA A 85 -11.02 -3.75 -9.79
N ALA A 86 -11.33 -2.90 -8.81
CA ALA A 86 -12.70 -2.49 -8.51
C ALA A 86 -13.26 -1.55 -9.58
N ILE A 87 -12.41 -0.75 -10.22
CA ILE A 87 -12.83 0.24 -11.22
C ILE A 87 -12.68 -0.24 -12.66
N THR A 88 -11.87 -1.29 -12.92
CA THR A 88 -11.62 -1.83 -14.26
C THR A 88 -12.88 -2.01 -15.12
N PRO A 89 -14.00 -2.59 -14.61
CA PRO A 89 -15.20 -2.80 -15.43
C PRO A 89 -15.86 -1.51 -15.95
N ALA A 90 -15.64 -0.39 -15.26
CA ALA A 90 -16.26 0.91 -15.56
C ALA A 90 -15.21 2.01 -15.82
N LEU A 91 -13.94 1.63 -16.07
CA LEU A 91 -12.83 2.57 -16.05
C LEU A 91 -13.00 3.71 -17.06
N ALA A 92 -13.41 3.38 -18.29
CA ALA A 92 -13.61 4.37 -19.34
C ALA A 92 -14.75 5.33 -19.01
N GLN A 93 -15.86 4.83 -18.47
CA GLN A 93 -17.00 5.64 -18.07
C GLN A 93 -16.65 6.56 -16.90
N LEU A 94 -15.96 6.03 -15.88
CA LEU A 94 -15.50 6.81 -14.71
C LEU A 94 -14.51 7.90 -15.12
N ALA A 95 -13.52 7.57 -15.94
CA ALA A 95 -12.54 8.54 -16.43
C ALA A 95 -13.23 9.65 -17.23
N SER A 96 -14.12 9.28 -18.17
CA SER A 96 -14.91 10.25 -18.94
C SER A 96 -15.75 11.14 -18.03
N ALA A 97 -16.47 10.57 -17.06
CA ALA A 97 -17.27 11.35 -16.13
C ALA A 97 -16.43 12.39 -15.37
N VAL A 98 -15.27 11.98 -14.83
CA VAL A 98 -14.35 12.87 -14.11
C VAL A 98 -13.78 13.97 -15.02
N ALA A 99 -13.51 13.67 -16.30
CA ALA A 99 -13.02 14.67 -17.25
C ALA A 99 -14.03 15.80 -17.53
N HIS A 100 -15.32 15.55 -17.34
CA HIS A 100 -16.39 16.55 -17.53
C HIS A 100 -16.76 17.29 -16.23
N MET A 101 -16.17 16.91 -15.09
CA MET A 101 -16.40 17.58 -13.80
C MET A 101 -15.54 18.84 -13.66
N SER A 102 -16.09 19.86 -13.02
CA SER A 102 -15.32 21.00 -12.51
C SER A 102 -14.30 20.55 -11.46
N GLN A 103 -13.30 21.40 -11.18
CA GLN A 103 -12.32 21.10 -10.14
C GLN A 103 -12.96 20.93 -8.75
N ALA A 104 -13.99 21.72 -8.44
CA ALA A 104 -14.69 21.66 -7.16
C ALA A 104 -15.46 20.34 -7.00
N GLU A 105 -16.16 19.89 -8.05
CA GLU A 105 -16.84 18.59 -8.05
C GLU A 105 -15.86 17.44 -7.90
N ARG A 106 -14.72 17.48 -8.62
CA ARG A 106 -13.66 16.47 -8.48
C ARG A 106 -13.14 16.40 -7.05
N PHE A 107 -12.93 17.54 -6.39
CA PHE A 107 -12.45 17.58 -5.01
C PHE A 107 -13.47 16.98 -4.02
N GLU A 108 -14.76 17.28 -4.18
CA GLU A 108 -15.83 16.65 -3.40
C GLU A 108 -15.85 15.13 -3.60
N LYS A 109 -15.79 14.69 -4.86
CA LYS A 109 -15.90 13.27 -5.22
C LYS A 109 -14.71 12.42 -4.79
N ILE A 110 -13.48 12.96 -4.73
CA ILE A 110 -12.33 12.21 -4.20
C ILE A 110 -12.60 11.75 -2.76
N VAL A 111 -13.32 12.55 -1.97
CA VAL A 111 -13.59 12.24 -0.57
C VAL A 111 -14.80 11.32 -0.42
N SER A 112 -15.82 11.47 -1.28
CA SER A 112 -17.11 10.79 -1.13
C SER A 112 -17.27 9.52 -1.97
N ASP A 113 -16.49 9.33 -3.02
CA ASP A 113 -16.62 8.19 -3.95
C ASP A 113 -15.29 7.41 -4.07
N PRO A 114 -15.21 6.17 -3.53
CA PRO A 114 -13.99 5.37 -3.58
C PRO A 114 -13.60 4.93 -5.00
N HIS A 115 -14.53 4.86 -5.96
CA HIS A 115 -14.20 4.56 -7.35
C HIS A 115 -13.51 5.74 -8.03
N ILE A 116 -13.95 6.97 -7.73
CA ILE A 116 -13.26 8.17 -8.21
C ILE A 116 -11.92 8.32 -7.50
N ALA A 117 -11.84 8.07 -6.19
CA ALA A 117 -10.59 8.11 -5.43
C ALA A 117 -9.54 7.13 -6.01
N ALA A 118 -9.96 5.93 -6.43
CA ALA A 118 -9.09 4.91 -7.01
C ALA A 118 -8.46 5.33 -8.37
N LEU A 119 -9.03 6.33 -9.07
CA LEU A 119 -8.39 6.91 -10.25
C LEU A 119 -7.09 7.67 -9.91
N GLY A 120 -6.89 8.03 -8.64
CA GLY A 120 -5.65 8.63 -8.15
C GLY A 120 -5.33 9.96 -8.81
N ARG A 121 -4.08 10.13 -9.24
CA ARG A 121 -3.57 11.38 -9.83
C ARG A 121 -4.36 11.85 -11.06
N TYR A 122 -5.00 10.94 -11.80
CA TYR A 122 -5.89 11.29 -12.91
C TYR A 122 -6.95 12.33 -12.54
N VAL A 123 -7.51 12.24 -11.33
CA VAL A 123 -8.55 13.18 -10.88
C VAL A 123 -8.03 14.62 -10.82
N VAL A 124 -6.72 14.83 -10.72
CA VAL A 124 -6.10 16.15 -10.79
C VAL A 124 -5.71 16.50 -12.22
N THR A 125 -4.98 15.62 -12.89
CA THR A 125 -4.27 15.93 -14.15
C THR A 125 -5.10 15.74 -15.40
N LEU A 126 -6.14 14.89 -15.35
CA LEU A 126 -6.92 14.41 -16.49
C LEU A 126 -6.08 13.69 -17.56
N ASN A 127 -4.81 13.34 -17.27
CA ASN A 127 -3.97 12.57 -18.18
C ASN A 127 -4.24 11.07 -17.96
N PRO A 128 -4.74 10.31 -18.94
CA PRO A 128 -5.02 8.88 -18.79
C PRO A 128 -3.84 8.04 -18.28
N GLN A 129 -2.60 8.47 -18.53
CA GLN A 129 -1.40 7.81 -18.03
C GLN A 129 -1.20 7.96 -16.50
N ASP A 130 -2.00 8.79 -15.84
CA ASP A 130 -1.95 9.02 -14.39
C ASP A 130 -3.03 8.24 -13.62
N ILE A 131 -3.84 7.42 -14.31
CA ILE A 131 -4.86 6.57 -13.68
C ILE A 131 -4.20 5.59 -12.70
N GLY A 132 -4.72 5.53 -11.48
CA GLY A 132 -4.27 4.63 -10.43
C GLY A 132 -2.88 4.97 -9.86
N LYS A 133 -2.31 6.13 -10.24
CA LYS A 133 -1.03 6.59 -9.69
C LYS A 133 -1.23 7.39 -8.41
N PHE A 134 -0.44 7.04 -7.39
CA PHE A 134 -0.44 7.70 -6.09
C PHE A 134 0.97 8.16 -5.73
N ARG A 135 1.06 9.21 -4.92
CA ARG A 135 2.35 9.72 -4.46
C ARG A 135 3.02 8.67 -3.57
N THR A 136 4.31 8.40 -3.77
CA THR A 136 5.11 7.60 -2.84
C THR A 136 5.08 8.22 -1.45
N PRO A 137 4.49 7.56 -0.43
CA PRO A 137 4.54 8.09 0.93
C PRO A 137 5.96 7.98 1.49
N SER A 138 6.32 8.86 2.44
CA SER A 138 7.53 8.63 3.23
C SER A 138 7.33 7.40 4.12
N LEU A 139 8.35 6.54 4.23
CA LEU A 139 8.33 5.42 5.17
C LEU A 139 8.79 5.81 6.60
N ARG A 140 9.03 7.09 6.88
CA ARG A 140 9.26 7.54 8.26
C ARG A 140 8.04 7.23 9.10
N ASN A 141 8.26 6.62 10.27
CA ASN A 141 7.20 6.22 11.19
C ASN A 141 6.18 5.23 10.58
N VAL A 142 6.55 4.47 9.54
CA VAL A 142 5.64 3.53 8.86
C VAL A 142 4.99 2.52 9.81
N THR A 143 5.65 2.15 10.92
CA THR A 143 5.06 1.22 11.89
C THR A 143 3.95 1.82 12.76
N LEU A 144 3.74 3.14 12.71
CA LEU A 144 2.80 3.87 13.57
C LEU A 144 1.53 4.30 12.83
N THR A 145 1.44 4.04 11.53
CA THR A 145 0.42 4.63 10.65
C THR A 145 -0.40 3.58 9.91
N ALA A 146 -0.66 2.44 10.54
CA ALA A 146 -1.64 1.49 10.02
C ALA A 146 -3.06 2.10 10.04
N PRO A 147 -3.97 1.71 9.13
CA PRO A 147 -3.76 0.78 8.02
C PRO A 147 -2.99 1.42 6.84
N TYR A 148 -2.58 0.59 5.88
CA TYR A 148 -1.68 0.93 4.79
C TYR A 148 -2.40 1.03 3.44
N MET A 149 -1.66 1.53 2.44
CA MET A 149 -2.12 1.90 1.10
C MET A 149 -2.96 3.19 1.09
N HIS A 150 -3.31 3.67 -0.10
CA HIS A 150 -4.02 4.93 -0.27
C HIS A 150 -5.48 4.87 0.22
N ASP A 151 -6.06 3.68 0.28
CA ASP A 151 -7.44 3.41 0.66
C ASP A 151 -7.57 2.81 2.07
N GLY A 152 -6.44 2.57 2.77
CA GLY A 152 -6.44 1.95 4.09
C GLY A 152 -6.91 0.49 4.10
N SER A 153 -6.96 -0.20 2.96
CA SER A 153 -7.46 -1.57 2.85
C SER A 153 -6.57 -2.62 3.52
N ILE A 154 -5.29 -2.31 3.75
CA ILE A 154 -4.31 -3.28 4.25
C ILE A 154 -4.00 -3.04 5.72
N ALA A 155 -4.33 -4.00 6.59
CA ALA A 155 -4.27 -3.78 8.04
C ALA A 155 -2.84 -3.77 8.63
N THR A 156 -1.90 -4.51 8.03
CA THR A 156 -0.59 -4.78 8.65
C THR A 156 0.58 -4.49 7.73
N LEU A 157 1.71 -4.09 8.30
CA LEU A 157 2.93 -3.78 7.54
C LEU A 157 3.46 -5.00 6.76
N PRO A 158 3.48 -6.23 7.32
CA PRO A 158 3.88 -7.41 6.55
C PRO A 158 3.01 -7.66 5.33
N GLN A 159 1.69 -7.43 5.43
CA GLN A 159 0.77 -7.55 4.29
C GLN A 159 1.01 -6.43 3.27
N ALA A 160 1.27 -5.20 3.72
CA ALA A 160 1.58 -4.09 2.82
C ALA A 160 2.83 -4.38 1.99
N VAL A 161 3.87 -4.96 2.62
CA VAL A 161 5.08 -5.43 1.92
C VAL A 161 4.75 -6.52 0.90
N ASP A 162 3.92 -7.50 1.24
CA ASP A 162 3.53 -8.56 0.29
C ASP A 162 2.81 -7.99 -0.94
N ILE A 163 1.87 -7.08 -0.72
CA ILE A 163 1.10 -6.44 -1.79
C ILE A 163 2.02 -5.59 -2.68
N GLU A 164 2.95 -4.84 -2.10
CA GLU A 164 3.92 -4.03 -2.84
C GLU A 164 4.83 -4.91 -3.72
N LEU A 165 5.38 -5.99 -3.15
CA LEU A 165 6.22 -6.93 -3.91
C LEU A 165 5.44 -7.63 -5.03
N TYR A 166 4.17 -7.94 -4.80
CA TYR A 166 3.28 -8.52 -5.81
C TYR A 166 3.06 -7.57 -7.00
N TYR A 167 2.57 -6.36 -6.76
CA TYR A 167 2.26 -5.42 -7.84
C TYR A 167 3.51 -4.92 -8.56
N ARG A 168 4.62 -4.71 -7.84
CA ARG A 168 5.90 -4.40 -8.48
C ARG A 168 6.43 -5.56 -9.32
N GLY A 169 6.29 -6.80 -8.84
CA GLY A 169 6.65 -7.97 -9.63
C GLY A 169 5.86 -8.06 -10.94
N LEU A 170 4.56 -7.76 -10.90
CA LEU A 170 3.75 -7.66 -12.12
C LEU A 170 4.23 -6.56 -13.06
N ALA A 171 4.56 -5.37 -12.54
CA ALA A 171 5.03 -4.25 -13.34
C ALA A 171 6.41 -4.51 -13.98
N LEU A 172 7.30 -5.23 -13.28
CA LEU A 172 8.60 -5.64 -13.80
C LEU A 172 8.54 -6.86 -14.72
N GLY A 173 7.40 -7.57 -14.78
CA GLY A 173 7.25 -8.81 -15.54
C GLY A 173 7.94 -10.03 -14.93
N HIS A 174 8.44 -9.93 -13.70
CA HIS A 174 9.02 -11.04 -12.96
C HIS A 174 8.75 -10.91 -11.45
N PRO A 175 8.49 -12.01 -10.73
CA PRO A 175 8.18 -11.94 -9.31
C PRO A 175 9.40 -11.50 -8.48
N ILE A 176 9.16 -10.71 -7.43
CA ILE A 176 10.15 -10.41 -6.40
C ILE A 176 9.91 -11.36 -5.23
N LEU A 177 10.74 -12.41 -5.13
CA LEU A 177 10.56 -13.47 -4.13
C LEU A 177 11.56 -13.34 -2.99
N LEU A 178 11.08 -13.01 -1.79
CA LEU A 178 11.88 -13.03 -0.58
C LEU A 178 11.64 -14.33 0.19
N SER A 179 12.72 -14.93 0.68
CA SER A 179 12.64 -15.99 1.69
C SER A 179 12.07 -15.44 3.00
N THR A 180 11.66 -16.33 3.90
CA THR A 180 11.15 -15.95 5.22
C THR A 180 12.16 -15.10 6.01
N VAL A 181 13.45 -15.43 5.90
CA VAL A 181 14.54 -14.69 6.56
C VAL A 181 14.70 -13.31 5.95
N GLU A 182 14.79 -13.21 4.62
CA GLU A 182 14.93 -11.92 3.92
C GLU A 182 13.74 -10.99 4.22
N LYS A 183 12.51 -11.52 4.24
CA LYS A 183 11.32 -10.73 4.57
C LYS A 183 11.32 -10.27 6.03
N ARG A 184 11.71 -11.13 6.97
CA ARG A 184 11.85 -10.77 8.39
C ARG A 184 12.85 -9.63 8.55
N ASP A 185 13.99 -9.72 7.88
CA ASP A 185 15.06 -8.74 7.97
C ASP A 185 14.63 -7.41 7.34
N LEU A 186 13.95 -7.45 6.18
CA LEU A 186 13.31 -6.26 5.59
C LEU A 186 12.33 -5.59 6.56
N LEU A 187 11.48 -6.36 7.25
CA LEU A 187 10.55 -5.82 8.25
C LEU A 187 11.29 -5.20 9.45
N ALA A 188 12.38 -5.83 9.91
CA ALA A 188 13.24 -5.26 10.96
C ALA A 188 13.87 -3.92 10.54
N PHE A 189 14.24 -3.79 9.26
CA PHE A 189 14.67 -2.51 8.70
C PHE A 189 13.54 -1.48 8.69
N LEU A 190 12.34 -1.83 8.22
CA LEU A 190 11.19 -0.91 8.22
C LEU A 190 10.82 -0.44 9.64
N GLN A 191 10.95 -1.30 10.64
CA GLN A 191 10.79 -0.92 12.05
C GLN A 191 11.80 0.13 12.51
N SER A 192 13.02 0.11 11.97
CA SER A 192 14.06 1.09 12.29
C SER A 192 13.79 2.50 11.75
N LEU A 193 12.80 2.65 10.86
CA LEU A 193 12.41 3.93 10.24
C LEU A 193 11.46 4.75 11.15
N SER A 194 11.07 4.21 12.29
CA SER A 194 10.22 4.86 13.28
C SER A 194 11.05 5.42 14.44
N SER A 195 10.68 6.62 14.88
CA SER A 195 11.42 7.39 15.89
C SER A 195 11.13 6.93 17.33
N VAL A 196 10.06 6.14 17.51
CA VAL A 196 9.67 5.51 18.77
C VAL A 196 9.70 4.00 18.55
N PRO A 197 10.39 3.21 19.40
CA PRO A 197 10.27 1.75 19.35
C PRO A 197 8.80 1.38 19.48
N ASP A 198 8.29 0.57 18.56
CA ASP A 198 6.93 0.06 18.67
C ASP A 198 6.81 -0.81 19.92
N GLN A 199 6.26 -0.25 20.99
CA GLN A 199 5.97 -0.93 22.25
C GLN A 199 5.04 -2.14 22.06
N LYS A 200 4.31 -2.23 20.92
CA LYS A 200 3.44 -3.36 20.59
C LYS A 200 4.15 -4.48 19.82
N SER A 201 5.27 -4.21 19.14
CA SER A 201 6.03 -5.24 18.39
C SER A 201 6.93 -6.09 19.28
N THR A 202 7.41 -5.58 20.42
CA THR A 202 8.22 -6.35 21.37
C THR A 202 7.45 -7.52 21.99
N ILE A 203 6.11 -7.46 21.99
CA ILE A 203 5.24 -8.47 22.62
C ILE A 203 4.72 -9.50 21.58
N ALA A 204 4.84 -9.25 20.28
CA ALA A 204 4.23 -10.10 19.25
C ALA A 204 5.18 -11.11 18.57
N PHE A 205 6.47 -11.11 18.89
CA PHE A 205 7.43 -12.12 18.39
C PHE A 205 7.65 -13.30 19.34
N THR A 206 6.95 -13.33 20.47
CA THR A 206 6.87 -14.51 21.34
C THR A 206 5.40 -14.84 21.55
N GLU A 207 4.98 -15.99 21.02
CA GLU A 207 3.70 -16.67 21.27
C GLU A 207 2.40 -16.03 20.76
N ARG A 208 2.01 -16.42 19.54
CA ARG A 208 0.62 -16.87 19.32
C ARG A 208 0.54 -17.85 18.15
N ALA A 209 0.59 -19.13 18.48
CA ALA A 209 0.10 -20.20 17.60
C ALA A 209 -1.41 -19.97 17.39
N VAL A 210 -1.80 -19.50 16.21
CA VAL A 210 -3.19 -19.46 15.78
C VAL A 210 -3.57 -20.88 15.36
N LYS A 211 -4.48 -21.52 16.10
CA LYS A 211 -5.13 -22.76 15.65
C LYS A 211 -5.98 -22.45 14.40
N PRO A 212 -5.91 -23.24 13.33
CA PRO A 212 -6.74 -23.01 12.15
C PRO A 212 -8.22 -23.28 12.48
N ALA A 213 -9.10 -22.38 12.04
CA ALA A 213 -10.55 -22.59 12.05
C ALA A 213 -10.93 -23.69 11.03
N PRO A 214 -11.99 -24.48 11.28
CA PRO A 214 -12.37 -25.57 10.39
C PRO A 214 -12.93 -25.02 9.08
N VAL A 215 -12.43 -25.53 7.96
CA VAL A 215 -12.95 -25.28 6.62
C VAL A 215 -14.23 -26.10 6.43
N LEU A 216 -15.38 -25.45 6.37
CA LEU A 216 -16.63 -26.07 5.92
C LEU A 216 -16.59 -26.20 4.39
N MET A 217 -16.12 -27.35 3.92
CA MET A 217 -16.12 -27.73 2.52
C MET A 217 -17.55 -28.15 2.10
N ARG A 218 -18.30 -27.26 1.45
CA ARG A 218 -19.54 -27.64 0.76
C ARG A 218 -19.20 -28.09 -0.66
N ALA A 219 -19.03 -29.39 -0.84
CA ALA A 219 -19.02 -30.02 -2.16
C ALA A 219 -20.43 -29.99 -2.76
N ARG A 220 -20.60 -29.36 -3.92
CA ARG A 220 -21.71 -29.67 -4.84
C ARG A 220 -21.11 -30.35 -6.07
N VAL A 221 -21.20 -31.67 -6.09
CA VAL A 221 -20.94 -32.48 -7.29
C VAL A 221 -22.27 -32.58 -8.03
N SER A 222 -22.44 -31.85 -9.13
CA SER A 222 -23.51 -32.15 -10.10
C SER A 222 -23.10 -33.37 -10.92
N ARG A 223 -23.77 -34.50 -10.69
CA ARG A 223 -23.67 -35.68 -11.57
C ARG A 223 -24.37 -35.38 -12.89
N VAL A 224 -23.63 -35.37 -13.99
CA VAL A 224 -24.18 -35.55 -15.34
C VAL A 224 -24.37 -37.05 -15.53
N ALA A 225 -25.62 -37.51 -15.57
CA ALA A 225 -25.96 -38.88 -15.91
C ALA A 225 -25.94 -39.04 -17.44
N ALA A 226 -24.97 -39.78 -17.95
CA ALA A 226 -24.99 -40.29 -19.32
C ALA A 226 -25.92 -41.51 -19.37
N GLY A 227 -27.10 -41.34 -19.96
CA GLY A 227 -27.98 -42.44 -20.36
C GLY A 227 -27.71 -42.81 -21.81
N MET A 228 -27.01 -43.92 -22.05
CA MET A 228 -27.00 -44.59 -23.35
C MET A 228 -28.20 -45.53 -23.43
N PRO A 229 -29.00 -45.53 -24.53
CA PRO A 229 -30.00 -46.56 -24.76
C PRO A 229 -29.39 -47.81 -25.42
N SER A 230 -29.76 -48.97 -24.87
CA SER A 230 -29.45 -50.31 -25.38
C SER A 230 -30.01 -50.57 -26.77
N ALA A 231 -29.22 -51.23 -27.61
CA ALA A 231 -29.67 -51.89 -28.82
C ALA A 231 -30.36 -53.21 -28.46
N ASP A 232 -31.61 -53.39 -28.92
CA ASP A 232 -32.27 -54.69 -28.98
C ASP A 232 -32.25 -55.21 -30.43
N HIS A 233 -31.99 -56.50 -30.57
CA HIS A 233 -31.74 -57.23 -31.80
C HIS A 233 -32.76 -58.38 -31.92
N GLY A 234 -33.57 -58.34 -32.97
CA GLY A 234 -34.32 -59.51 -33.46
C GLY A 234 -35.73 -59.15 -33.91
N ARG A 235 -36.28 -59.66 -35.01
CA ARG A 235 -35.91 -60.73 -35.94
C ARG A 235 -36.79 -60.58 -37.19
N ARG A 236 -36.20 -60.97 -38.32
CA ARG A 236 -36.76 -61.76 -39.44
C ARG A 236 -37.94 -61.21 -40.24
N GLN A 237 -37.60 -61.01 -41.52
CA GLN A 237 -38.41 -61.18 -42.73
C GLN A 237 -39.16 -62.53 -42.74
N PRO A 238 -40.21 -62.70 -43.57
CA PRO A 238 -40.78 -64.02 -43.80
C PRO A 238 -39.78 -64.99 -44.43
#